data_AF-A0A9E5CM19-F1
#
_entry.id   AF-A0A9E5CM19-F1
#
_cell.length_a   1.000
_cell.length_b   1.000
_cell.length_c   1.000
_cell.angle_alpha   90.00
_cell.angle_beta   90.00
_cell.angle_gamma   90.00
#
_symmetry.space_group_name_H-M   'P 1'
#
loop_
_entity.id
_entity.type
_entity.pdbx_description
1 polymer ?
#
loop_
_entity_poly.entity_id
_entity_poly.type
_entity_poly.pdbx_seq_one_letter_code
_entity_poly.pdbx_strand_id
1 'polypeptide(L)'
;MAQSSQELGIFLTPMQLEQFQVYHEELAEWNQRVNLTSMVECREVQVKHFLDSFTVCLALPGGLNSSIKVVDVGAGAGFPGLPLKIAFPEIQLSLVES
;
A
#
# COMPACT_ATOMS: atom_id res chain seq x y z
N MET A 1 11.24 4.83 1.31
CA MET A 1 10.16 4.13 2.03
C MET A 1 10.24 4.37 3.54
N ALA A 2 11.22 3.79 4.26
CA ALA A 2 11.30 3.90 5.72
C ALA A 2 11.35 5.35 6.26
N GLN A 3 12.21 6.21 5.70
CA GLN A 3 12.29 7.61 6.14
C GLN A 3 11.01 8.40 5.80
N SER A 4 10.49 8.25 4.58
CA SER A 4 9.29 8.96 4.12
C SER A 4 8.01 8.51 4.84
N SER A 5 7.90 7.25 5.28
CA SER A 5 6.76 6.80 6.07
C SER A 5 6.78 7.41 7.48
N GLN A 6 7.97 7.62 8.06
CA GLN A 6 8.13 8.27 9.36
C GLN A 6 7.68 9.73 9.34
N GLU A 7 7.87 10.44 8.22
CA GLU A 7 7.35 11.80 8.02
C GLU A 7 5.81 11.86 8.08
N LEU A 8 5.15 10.74 7.75
CA LEU A 8 3.70 10.55 7.88
C LEU A 8 3.29 9.98 9.25
N GLY A 9 4.23 9.83 10.20
CA GLY A 9 3.99 9.24 11.51
C GLY A 9 3.84 7.71 11.50
N ILE A 10 4.24 7.05 10.41
CA ILE A 10 4.12 5.60 10.22
C ILE A 10 5.48 4.92 10.35
N PHE A 11 5.59 4.08 11.38
CA PHE A 11 6.81 3.35 11.69
C PHE A 11 6.68 1.91 11.19
N LEU A 12 7.36 1.61 10.09
CA LEU A 12 7.39 0.27 9.51
C LEU A 12 8.49 -0.57 10.16
N THR A 13 8.14 -1.79 10.53
CA THR A 13 9.08 -2.82 10.99
C THR A 13 9.94 -3.35 9.84
N PRO A 14 11.09 -4.00 10.13
CA PRO A 14 11.89 -4.65 9.08
C PRO A 14 11.09 -5.64 8.23
N MET A 15 10.21 -6.42 8.87
CA MET A 15 9.32 -7.36 8.17
C MET A 15 8.36 -6.65 7.22
N GLN A 16 7.77 -5.53 7.63
CA GLN A 16 6.89 -4.76 6.75
C GLN A 16 7.65 -4.13 5.58
N LEU A 17 8.88 -3.67 5.79
CA LEU A 17 9.73 -3.17 4.71
C LEU A 17 10.05 -4.28 3.69
N GLU A 18 10.33 -5.49 4.15
CA GLU A 18 10.51 -6.66 3.29
C GLU A 18 9.22 -7.01 2.52
N GLN A 19 8.05 -6.97 3.17
CA GLN A 19 6.77 -7.16 2.50
C GLN A 19 6.52 -6.12 1.41
N PHE A 20 6.87 -4.85 1.64
CA PHE A 20 6.80 -3.81 0.60
C PHE A 20 7.78 -4.06 -0.55
N GLN A 21 8.95 -4.63 -0.26
CA GLN A 21 9.90 -5.02 -1.31
C GLN A 21 9.34 -6.16 -2.18
N VAL A 22 8.82 -7.21 -1.56
CA VAL A 22 8.16 -8.31 -2.28
C VAL A 22 7.00 -7.79 -3.11
N TYR A 23 6.16 -6.91 -2.53
CA TYR A 23 5.04 -6.33 -3.25
C TYR A 23 5.48 -5.51 -4.48
N HIS A 24 6.56 -4.72 -4.36
CA HIS A 24 7.17 -4.00 -5.47
C HIS A 24 7.68 -4.95 -6.58
N GLU A 25 8.35 -6.04 -6.20
CA GLU A 25 8.87 -7.03 -7.15
C GLU A 25 7.74 -7.73 -7.92
N GLU A 26 6.69 -8.14 -7.22
CA GLU A 26 5.48 -8.73 -7.83
C GLU A 26 4.80 -7.75 -8.79
N LEU A 27 4.63 -6.48 -8.39
CA LEU A 27 4.04 -5.45 -9.25
C LEU A 27 4.86 -5.24 -10.53
N ALA A 28 6.19 -5.21 -10.41
CA ALA A 28 7.08 -5.07 -11.56
C ALA A 28 6.98 -6.28 -12.52
N GLU A 29 6.93 -7.49 -11.98
CA GLU A 29 6.78 -8.72 -12.77
C GLU A 29 5.43 -8.77 -13.49
N TRP A 30 4.33 -8.50 -12.76
CA TRP A 30 2.99 -8.49 -13.34
C TRP A 30 2.81 -7.39 -14.39
N ASN A 31 3.43 -6.22 -14.21
CA ASN A 31 3.40 -5.17 -15.22
C ASN A 31 4.02 -5.61 -16.55
N GLN A 32 5.10 -6.39 -16.52
CA GLN A 32 5.71 -6.95 -17.74
C GLN A 32 4.78 -7.92 -18.48
N ARG A 33 3.87 -8.60 -17.76
CA ARG A 33 2.99 -9.63 -18.32
C ARG A 33 1.68 -9.09 -18.85
N VAL A 34 1.10 -8.08 -18.20
CA VAL A 34 -0.30 -7.68 -18.45
C VAL A 34 -0.48 -6.18 -18.74
N ASN A 35 0.61 -5.40 -18.74
CA ASN A 35 0.55 -3.95 -18.95
C ASN A 35 -0.45 -3.27 -17.99
N LEU A 36 -0.43 -3.69 -16.71
CA LEU A 36 -1.38 -3.31 -15.65
C LEU A 36 -1.40 -1.81 -15.35
N THR A 37 -0.30 -1.11 -15.60
CA THR A 37 -0.21 0.35 -15.62
C THR A 37 0.41 0.77 -16.95
N SER A 38 -0.22 1.65 -17.72
CA SER A 38 0.24 2.09 -19.04
C SER A 38 1.59 2.82 -19.08
N MET A 39 2.33 2.84 -17.97
CA MET A 39 3.63 3.46 -17.83
C MET A 39 4.54 2.51 -17.06
N VAL A 40 5.73 2.31 -17.60
CA VAL A 40 6.87 1.70 -16.94
C VAL A 40 7.20 2.57 -15.73
N GLU A 41 6.57 2.30 -14.59
CA GLU A 41 6.70 3.16 -13.43
C GLU A 41 7.89 2.72 -12.60
N CYS A 42 9.00 3.44 -12.83
CA CYS A 42 10.25 3.41 -12.09
C CYS A 42 10.01 3.24 -10.58
N ARG A 43 10.93 2.58 -9.87
CA ARG A 43 10.92 2.35 -8.40
C ARG A 43 10.40 3.54 -7.59
N GLU A 44 10.72 4.75 -8.02
CA GLU A 44 10.31 6.00 -7.38
C GLU A 44 8.80 6.22 -7.39
N VAL A 45 8.11 5.87 -8.48
CA VAL A 45 6.67 6.03 -8.63
C VAL A 45 5.91 5.02 -7.75
N GLN A 46 6.39 3.77 -7.68
CA GLN A 46 5.81 2.77 -6.77
C GLN A 46 5.95 3.18 -5.29
N VAL A 47 7.11 3.72 -4.91
CA VAL A 47 7.30 4.27 -3.56
C VAL A 47 6.35 5.44 -3.30
N LYS A 48 6.09 6.31 -4.29
CA LYS A 48 5.09 7.38 -4.17
C LYS A 48 3.68 6.81 -3.97
N HIS A 49 3.28 5.78 -4.71
CA HIS A 49 1.96 5.15 -4.53
C HIS A 49 1.79 4.49 -3.15
N PHE A 50 2.83 3.86 -2.62
CA PHE A 50 2.77 3.32 -1.25
C PHE A 50 2.61 4.43 -0.20
N LEU A 51 3.34 5.54 -0.36
CA LEU A 51 3.22 6.69 0.55
C LEU A 51 1.88 7.39 0.39
N ASP A 52 1.37 7.50 -0.84
CA ASP A 52 0.06 8.08 -1.12
C ASP A 52 -1.06 7.26 -0.46
N SER A 53 -0.93 5.93 -0.46
CA SER A 53 -1.87 5.02 0.22
C SER A 53 -1.98 5.30 1.72
N PHE A 54 -0.91 5.81 2.34
CA PHE A 54 -0.91 6.16 3.76
C PHE A 54 -1.61 7.48 4.07
N THR A 55 -1.83 8.34 3.07
CA THR A 55 -2.53 9.62 3.29
C THR A 55 -3.96 9.44 3.79
N VAL A 56 -4.58 8.27 3.54
CA VAL A 56 -5.86 7.86 4.15
C VAL A 56 -5.84 7.96 5.68
N CYS A 57 -4.69 7.73 6.32
CA CYS A 57 -4.55 7.85 7.77
C CYS A 57 -4.76 9.29 8.26
N LEU A 58 -4.49 10.30 7.43
CA LEU A 58 -4.72 11.71 7.76
C LEU A 58 -6.22 12.04 7.90
N ALA A 59 -7.08 11.27 7.24
CA ALA A 59 -8.53 11.45 7.29
C ALA A 59 -9.19 10.74 8.50
N LEU A 60 -8.45 9.93 9.26
CA LEU A 60 -8.97 9.14 10.38
C LEU A 60 -8.32 9.55 11.71
N PRO A 61 -8.95 10.47 12.47
CA PRO A 61 -8.48 10.84 13.80
C PRO A 61 -8.51 9.62 14.72
N GLY A 62 -7.33 9.20 15.20
CA GLY A 62 -7.16 7.97 16.00
C GLY A 62 -6.48 6.82 15.28
N GLY A 63 -6.20 6.97 13.98
CA GLY A 63 -5.42 6.02 13.19
C GLY A 63 -6.17 4.73 12.84
N LEU A 64 -5.45 3.82 12.17
CA LEU A 64 -5.97 2.52 11.77
C LEU A 64 -5.68 1.47 12.87
N ASN A 65 -6.73 0.79 13.35
CA ASN A 65 -6.63 -0.24 14.39
C ASN A 65 -7.54 -1.45 14.10
N SER A 66 -7.48 -2.46 14.97
CA SER A 66 -8.20 -3.74 14.82
C SER A 66 -9.72 -3.64 14.74
N SER A 67 -10.32 -2.54 15.18
CA SER A 67 -11.77 -2.31 15.10
C SER A 67 -12.22 -1.75 13.75
N ILE A 68 -11.30 -1.38 12.88
CA ILE A 68 -11.60 -0.74 11.60
C ILE A 68 -11.74 -1.79 10.50
N LYS A 69 -12.89 -1.73 9.81
CA LYS A 69 -13.16 -2.46 8.58
C LYS A 69 -12.98 -1.53 7.39
N VAL A 70 -12.16 -1.95 6.43
CA VAL A 70 -11.84 -1.18 5.23
C VAL A 70 -12.33 -1.98 4.03
N VAL A 71 -13.05 -1.32 3.13
CA VAL A 71 -13.40 -1.86 1.82
C VAL A 71 -12.73 -0.98 0.78
N ASP A 72 -11.89 -1.59 -0.04
CA ASP A 72 -11.22 -0.93 -1.17
C ASP A 72 -11.93 -1.36 -2.47
N VAL A 73 -12.48 -0.39 -3.19
CA VAL A 73 -13.33 -0.63 -4.37
C VAL A 73 -12.61 -0.13 -5.62
N GLY A 74 -12.36 -1.02 -6.57
CA GLY A 74 -11.50 -0.75 -7.73
C GLY A 74 -10.02 -0.80 -7.36
N ALA A 75 -9.66 -1.73 -6.47
CA ALA A 75 -8.30 -1.82 -5.91
C ALA A 75 -7.24 -2.09 -7.00
N GLY A 76 -7.61 -2.68 -8.14
CA GLY A 76 -6.73 -2.95 -9.27
C GLY A 76 -5.47 -3.72 -8.83
N ALA A 77 -4.32 -3.04 -8.86
CA ALA A 77 -3.04 -3.57 -8.38
C ALA A 77 -2.94 -3.72 -6.84
N GLY A 78 -4.03 -3.48 -6.11
CA GLY A 78 -4.16 -3.60 -4.66
C GLY A 78 -3.99 -2.28 -3.89
N PHE A 79 -4.11 -1.13 -4.55
CA PHE A 79 -3.96 0.18 -3.92
C PHE A 79 -5.32 0.84 -3.64
N PRO A 80 -5.48 1.53 -2.49
CA PRO A 80 -4.53 1.65 -1.38
C PRO A 80 -4.58 0.49 -0.35
N GLY A 81 -5.44 -0.50 -0.57
CA GLY A 81 -5.75 -1.53 0.42
C GLY A 81 -4.56 -2.36 0.91
N LEU A 82 -3.78 -2.97 0.01
CA LEU A 82 -2.63 -3.81 0.39
C LEU A 82 -1.56 -3.03 1.15
N PRO A 83 -1.13 -1.82 0.73
CA PRO A 83 -0.25 -0.98 1.55
C PRO A 83 -0.77 -0.76 2.97
N LEU A 84 -2.08 -0.48 3.12
CA LEU A 84 -2.70 -0.30 4.43
C LEU A 84 -2.68 -1.58 5.25
N LYS A 85 -2.94 -2.75 4.64
CA LYS A 85 -2.90 -4.04 5.33
C LYS A 85 -1.49 -4.40 5.79
N ILE A 86 -0.46 -4.07 5.01
CA ILE A 86 0.94 -4.29 5.41
C ILE A 86 1.29 -3.40 6.60
N ALA A 87 0.99 -2.09 6.51
CA ALA A 87 1.34 -1.13 7.56
C ALA A 87 0.51 -1.33 8.85
N PHE A 88 -0.76 -1.74 8.71
CA PHE A 88 -1.71 -1.93 9.80
C PHE A 88 -2.31 -3.34 9.72
N PRO A 89 -1.54 -4.38 10.11
CA PRO A 89 -1.93 -5.79 9.91
C PRO A 89 -3.23 -6.17 10.63
N GLU A 90 -3.63 -5.41 11.63
CA GLU A 90 -4.83 -5.63 12.44
C GLU A 90 -6.15 -5.25 11.72
N ILE A 91 -6.11 -4.42 10.67
CA ILE A 91 -7.35 -3.96 10.00
C ILE A 91 -8.05 -5.13 9.29
N GLN A 92 -9.37 -5.09 9.24
CA GLN A 92 -10.16 -6.02 8.44
C GLN A 92 -10.36 -5.43 7.03
N LEU A 93 -9.56 -5.86 6.07
CA LEU A 93 -9.60 -5.36 4.70
C LEU A 93 -10.38 -6.30 3.79
N SER A 94 -11.24 -5.75 2.93
CA SER A 94 -11.82 -6.42 1.78
C SER A 94 -11.51 -5.63 0.51
N LEU A 95 -11.04 -6.31 -0.54
CA LEU A 95 -10.80 -5.73 -1.87
C LEU A 95 -11.93 -6.14 -2.80
N VAL A 96 -12.50 -5.19 -3.54
CA VAL A 96 -13.59 -5.41 -4.49
C VAL A 96 -13.16 -4.93 -5.87
N GLU A 97 -13.23 -5.81 -6.87
CA GLU A 97 -12.90 -5.54 -8.28
C GLU A 97 -14.05 -6.06 -9.17
N SER A 98 -14.25 -5.46 -10.36
CA SER A 98 -15.35 -5.80 -11.29
C SER A 98 -14.96 -6.73 -12.41
#